data_AF-A0A8B7E4D6-F1
#
_entry.id   AF-A0A8B7E4D6-F1
#
_cell.length_a   1.000
_cell.length_b   1.000
_cell.length_c   1.000
_cell.angle_alpha   90.00
_cell.angle_beta   90.00
_cell.angle_gamma   90.00
#
_symmetry.space_group_name_H-M   'P 1'
#
loop_
_entity.id
_entity.type
_entity.pdbx_description
1 polymer ?
#
loop_
_entity_poly.entity_id
_entity_poly.type
_entity_poly.pdbx_seq_one_letter_code
_entity_poly.pdbx_strand_id
1 'polypeptide(L)'
;YPTNQHVLNKSRVKFYEIAEFPKVTGVIDCTHICIQKPHKHEYAYVDRSSNHSINVQAVCDNKGKFIDVFAKLPGSTHDARILGKSKLVLTPYLNPTTASQRRYNISLRKTRVIIEQVFRRWKRRFYLLHGEIRMTPERTCTLIAACAVLHNLQYS
;
A
#
# COMPACT_ATOMS: atom_id res chain seq x y z
N TYR A 1 -3.16 6.86 -15.01
CA TYR A 1 -3.92 7.81 -14.16
C TYR A 1 -5.34 7.90 -14.70
N PRO A 2 -6.40 7.72 -13.90
CA PRO A 2 -7.76 7.84 -14.43
C PRO A 2 -8.11 9.32 -14.63
N THR A 3 -8.46 9.69 -15.85
CA THR A 3 -8.67 11.08 -16.32
C THR A 3 -10.06 11.65 -15.98
N ASN A 4 -10.94 10.87 -15.34
CA ASN A 4 -12.34 11.27 -15.16
C ASN A 4 -12.56 12.01 -13.83
N GLN A 5 -12.75 13.34 -13.91
CA GLN A 5 -12.98 14.27 -12.79
C GLN A 5 -14.09 13.82 -11.84
N HIS A 6 -15.13 13.16 -12.36
CA HIS A 6 -16.33 12.82 -11.60
C HIS A 6 -16.09 11.67 -10.61
N VAL A 7 -15.24 10.70 -10.98
CA VAL A 7 -14.83 9.57 -10.13
C VAL A 7 -13.90 10.06 -9.02
N LEU A 8 -12.97 10.97 -9.36
CA LEU A 8 -12.08 11.62 -8.39
C LEU A 8 -12.88 12.41 -7.34
N ASN A 9 -13.92 13.13 -7.76
CA ASN A 9 -14.77 13.90 -6.84
C ASN A 9 -15.59 13.01 -5.89
N LYS A 10 -16.12 11.86 -6.34
CA LYS A 10 -16.80 10.91 -5.43
C LYS A 10 -15.86 10.28 -4.40
N SER A 11 -14.65 9.90 -4.78
CA SER A 11 -13.66 9.37 -3.82
C SER A 11 -13.21 10.44 -2.82
N ARG A 12 -13.03 11.68 -3.28
CA ARG A 12 -12.68 12.84 -2.44
C ARG A 12 -13.70 13.12 -1.35
N VAL A 13 -15.00 13.14 -1.70
CA VAL A 13 -16.08 13.38 -0.73
C VAL A 13 -16.08 12.31 0.36
N LYS A 14 -15.91 11.03 0.00
CA LYS A 14 -15.91 9.94 0.98
C LYS A 14 -14.68 9.91 1.87
N PHE A 15 -13.50 10.24 1.36
CA PHE A 15 -12.32 10.41 2.21
C PHE A 15 -12.44 11.63 3.13
N TYR A 16 -13.10 12.69 2.66
CA TYR A 16 -13.47 13.83 3.49
C TYR A 16 -14.48 13.44 4.59
N GLU A 17 -15.47 12.59 4.32
CA GLU A 17 -16.41 12.09 5.34
C GLU A 17 -15.73 11.20 6.39
N ILE A 18 -14.76 10.37 5.98
CA ILE A 18 -14.05 9.46 6.90
C ILE A 18 -13.04 10.20 7.78
N ALA A 19 -12.42 11.26 7.25
CA ALA A 19 -11.18 11.81 7.79
C ALA A 19 -11.11 13.36 7.78
N GLU A 20 -12.13 14.08 7.34
CA GLU A 20 -12.16 15.55 7.20
C GLU A 20 -11.01 16.10 6.35
N PHE A 21 -10.46 15.28 5.45
CA PHE A 21 -9.28 15.61 4.66
C PHE A 21 -9.67 16.09 3.25
N PRO A 22 -9.54 17.39 2.95
CA PRO A 22 -9.82 17.86 1.60
C PRO A 22 -8.77 17.30 0.63
N LYS A 23 -9.22 16.86 -0.55
CA LYS A 23 -8.39 16.48 -1.73
C LYS A 23 -7.67 15.12 -1.68
N VAL A 24 -7.92 14.24 -0.70
CA VAL A 24 -7.36 12.88 -0.68
C VAL A 24 -8.09 11.97 -1.65
N THR A 25 -7.37 11.37 -2.60
CA THR A 25 -7.94 10.50 -3.64
C THR A 25 -7.65 9.01 -3.42
N GLY A 26 -6.77 8.67 -2.47
CA GLY A 26 -6.40 7.31 -2.13
C GLY A 26 -5.42 7.26 -0.95
N VAL A 27 -5.29 6.09 -0.35
CA VAL A 27 -4.38 5.80 0.77
C VAL A 27 -3.20 5.00 0.24
N ILE A 28 -1.99 5.33 0.68
CA ILE A 28 -0.76 4.66 0.26
C ILE A 28 -0.06 4.04 1.46
N ASP A 29 0.39 2.81 1.32
CA ASP A 29 1.22 2.12 2.31
C ASP A 29 2.01 0.98 1.67
N CYS A 30 2.92 0.39 2.43
CA CYS A 30 3.78 -0.71 2.00
C CYS A 30 3.44 -2.01 2.74
N THR A 31 3.70 -3.14 2.10
CA THR A 31 3.59 -4.46 2.74
C THR A 31 4.65 -5.40 2.17
N HIS A 32 5.22 -6.24 3.04
CA HIS A 32 6.19 -7.24 2.63
C HIS A 32 5.51 -8.53 2.19
N ILE A 33 5.94 -9.09 1.06
CA ILE A 33 5.56 -10.44 0.59
C ILE A 33 6.79 -11.32 0.70
N CYS A 34 6.71 -12.37 1.50
CA CYS A 34 7.82 -13.29 1.73
C CYS A 34 8.15 -14.08 0.47
N ILE A 35 9.43 -14.19 0.18
CA ILE A 35 9.95 -14.96 -0.95
C ILE A 35 11.00 -15.93 -0.45
N GLN A 36 11.20 -17.00 -1.21
CA GLN A 36 12.37 -17.84 -1.02
C GLN A 36 13.64 -17.01 -1.21
N LYS A 37 14.67 -17.34 -0.42
CA LYS A 37 16.03 -16.78 -0.53
C LYS A 37 16.47 -16.67 -2.00
N PRO A 38 16.70 -15.45 -2.52
CA PRO A 38 17.21 -15.27 -3.87
C PRO A 38 18.63 -15.81 -4.01
N HIS A 39 18.97 -16.38 -5.16
CA HIS A 39 20.35 -16.83 -5.45
C HIS A 39 21.29 -15.67 -5.81
N LYS A 40 20.75 -14.55 -6.31
CA LYS A 40 21.50 -13.36 -6.71
C LYS A 40 21.05 -12.16 -5.87
N HIS A 41 22.01 -11.32 -5.47
CA HIS A 41 21.76 -10.09 -4.71
C HIS A 41 20.85 -10.28 -3.49
N GLU A 42 21.01 -11.40 -2.80
CA GLU A 42 20.17 -11.83 -1.69
C GLU A 42 20.00 -10.76 -0.60
N TYR A 43 21.11 -10.10 -0.22
CA TYR A 43 21.14 -8.98 0.72
C TYR A 43 20.14 -7.86 0.40
N ALA A 44 19.82 -7.65 -0.89
CA ALA A 44 18.88 -6.61 -1.27
C ALA A 44 17.45 -6.95 -0.83
N TYR A 45 17.14 -8.24 -0.67
CA TYR A 45 15.79 -8.71 -0.34
C TYR A 45 15.59 -8.95 1.16
N VAL A 46 16.61 -8.74 1.99
CA VAL A 46 16.50 -8.90 3.45
C VAL A 46 15.77 -7.69 4.05
N ASP A 47 14.63 -7.93 4.69
CA ASP A 47 13.89 -6.90 5.44
C ASP A 47 14.42 -6.72 6.88
N ARG A 48 13.80 -5.80 7.63
CA ARG A 48 14.22 -5.45 9.00
C ARG A 48 13.99 -6.59 10.01
N SER A 49 13.19 -7.57 9.65
CA SER A 49 12.93 -8.76 10.45
C SER A 49 13.77 -9.95 10.00
N SER A 50 14.80 -9.71 9.18
CA SER A 50 15.72 -10.70 8.65
C SER A 50 15.06 -11.76 7.74
N ASN A 51 13.89 -11.47 7.16
CA ASN A 51 13.27 -12.33 6.16
C ASN A 51 13.61 -11.86 4.74
N HIS A 52 13.55 -12.76 3.76
CA HIS A 52 13.60 -12.39 2.35
C HIS A 52 12.21 -11.98 1.88
N SER A 53 12.08 -10.77 1.37
CA SER A 53 10.78 -10.26 0.93
C SER A 53 10.88 -9.29 -0.23
N ILE A 54 9.75 -9.13 -0.93
CA ILE A 54 9.48 -8.03 -1.83
C ILE A 54 8.66 -7.00 -1.05
N ASN A 55 9.15 -5.75 -1.01
CA ASN A 55 8.39 -4.64 -0.48
C ASN A 55 7.40 -4.15 -1.56
N VAL A 56 6.10 -4.26 -1.27
CA VAL A 56 5.03 -3.88 -2.19
C VAL A 56 4.41 -2.58 -1.71
N GLN A 57 4.53 -1.52 -2.52
CA GLN A 57 3.77 -0.30 -2.32
C GLN A 57 2.41 -0.45 -3.00
N ALA A 58 1.34 -0.03 -2.33
CA ALA A 58 0.04 0.05 -2.97
C ALA A 58 -0.67 1.35 -2.61
N VAL A 59 -1.53 1.79 -3.52
CA VAL A 59 -2.51 2.85 -3.31
C VAL A 59 -3.90 2.22 -3.41
N CYS A 60 -4.79 2.46 -2.45
CA CYS A 60 -6.18 2.03 -2.54
C CYS A 60 -7.17 3.18 -2.32
N ASP A 61 -8.37 3.05 -2.88
CA ASP A 61 -9.49 3.93 -2.56
C ASP A 61 -10.16 3.55 -1.22
N ASN A 62 -11.20 4.30 -0.83
CA ASN A 62 -11.93 4.06 0.42
C ASN A 62 -12.76 2.77 0.42
N LYS A 63 -12.98 2.15 -0.75
CA LYS A 63 -13.67 0.85 -0.86
C LYS A 63 -12.68 -0.31 -0.77
N GLY A 64 -11.38 -0.02 -0.81
CA GLY A 64 -10.33 -1.01 -0.81
C GLY A 64 -9.99 -1.57 -2.18
N LYS A 65 -10.40 -0.88 -3.25
CA LYS A 65 -9.94 -1.15 -4.61
C LYS A 65 -8.54 -0.57 -4.78
N PHE A 66 -7.61 -1.36 -5.29
CA PHE A 66 -6.27 -0.86 -5.61
C PHE A 66 -6.34 0.10 -6.80
N ILE A 67 -5.78 1.30 -6.62
CA ILE A 67 -5.58 2.30 -7.67
C ILE A 67 -4.24 2.06 -8.36
N ASP A 68 -3.22 1.70 -7.58
CA ASP A 68 -1.86 1.41 -8.03
C ASP A 68 -1.21 0.37 -7.12
N VAL A 69 -0.36 -0.49 -7.70
CA VAL A 69 0.42 -1.49 -6.96
C VAL A 69 1.81 -1.59 -7.61
N PHE A 70 2.84 -1.25 -6.84
CA PHE A 70 4.23 -1.34 -7.24
C PHE A 70 4.94 -2.42 -6.43
N ALA A 71 5.12 -3.59 -7.06
CA ALA A 71 5.63 -4.81 -6.42
C ALA A 71 7.07 -5.16 -6.84
N LYS A 72 7.93 -4.16 -7.10
CA LYS A 72 9.30 -4.38 -7.62
C LYS A 72 10.41 -3.98 -6.64
N LEU A 73 10.07 -3.65 -5.40
CA LEU A 73 11.06 -3.12 -4.46
C LEU A 73 11.67 -4.28 -3.65
N PRO A 74 13.01 -4.36 -3.56
CA PRO A 74 13.65 -5.32 -2.69
C PRO A 74 13.28 -5.08 -1.21
N GLY A 75 13.23 -6.15 -0.39
CA GLY A 75 12.85 -6.10 1.03
C GLY A 75 13.69 -5.15 1.89
N SER A 76 14.95 -4.88 1.52
CA SER A 76 15.79 -3.89 2.21
C SER A 76 15.35 -2.44 1.98
N THR A 77 14.42 -2.19 1.05
CA THR A 77 13.99 -0.84 0.70
C THR A 77 13.20 -0.21 1.85
N HIS A 78 13.69 0.92 2.34
CA HIS A 78 13.04 1.67 3.41
C HIS A 78 11.72 2.32 2.96
N ASP A 79 10.63 2.07 3.70
CA ASP A 79 9.28 2.60 3.41
C ASP A 79 9.26 4.12 3.21
N ALA A 80 9.97 4.88 4.06
CA ALA A 80 10.05 6.34 3.89
C ALA A 80 10.67 6.79 2.55
N ARG A 81 11.54 5.98 1.92
CA ARG A 81 12.11 6.28 0.60
C ARG A 81 11.10 6.03 -0.52
N ILE A 82 10.22 5.07 -0.32
CA ILE A 82 9.16 4.66 -1.25
C ILE A 82 7.98 5.65 -1.18
N LEU A 83 7.62 6.04 0.04
CA LEU A 83 6.56 6.99 0.33
C LEU A 83 7.01 8.45 0.05
N GLY A 84 8.23 8.84 0.42
CA GLY A 84 8.72 10.21 0.28
C GLY A 84 8.82 10.76 -1.15
N LYS A 85 8.77 9.90 -2.17
CA LYS A 85 8.74 10.32 -3.59
C LYS A 85 7.33 10.55 -4.14
N SER A 86 6.29 10.16 -3.40
CA SER A 86 4.91 10.23 -3.86
C SER A 86 4.19 11.45 -3.30
N LYS A 87 3.67 12.31 -4.18
CA LYS A 87 2.78 13.43 -3.82
C LYS A 87 1.45 12.98 -3.18
N LEU A 88 1.21 11.67 -3.10
CA LEU A 88 0.01 11.05 -2.52
C LEU A 88 0.19 10.72 -1.03
N VAL A 89 1.37 10.94 -0.46
CA VAL A 89 1.64 10.62 0.95
C VAL A 89 1.26 11.79 1.84
N LEU A 90 0.27 11.54 2.70
CA LEU A 90 -0.04 12.39 3.83
C LEU A 90 0.96 12.09 4.95
N THR A 91 1.82 13.04 5.28
CA THR A 91 2.79 12.93 6.38
C THR A 91 2.17 13.35 7.70
N PRO A 92 2.33 12.58 8.80
CA PRO A 92 1.85 12.99 10.11
C PRO A 92 2.64 14.20 10.63
N TYR A 93 1.98 15.05 11.42
CA TYR A 93 2.67 16.03 12.24
C TYR A 93 3.36 15.30 13.41
N LEU A 94 4.69 15.34 13.50
CA LEU A 94 5.43 14.64 14.56
C LEU A 94 5.12 15.19 15.96
N ASN A 95 4.99 16.51 16.07
CA ASN A 95 4.69 17.22 17.32
C ASN A 95 3.41 18.06 17.15
N PRO A 96 2.20 17.46 17.25
CA PRO A 96 0.95 18.18 17.04
C PRO A 96 0.61 19.07 18.24
N THR A 97 0.91 20.37 18.13
CA THR A 97 0.65 21.38 19.16
C THR A 97 -0.77 21.92 19.10
N THR A 98 -1.42 21.91 17.93
CA THR A 98 -2.78 22.43 17.74
C THR A 98 -3.83 21.32 17.65
N ALA A 99 -5.08 21.64 18.02
CA ALA A 99 -6.21 20.72 17.88
C ALA A 99 -6.41 20.25 16.42
N SER A 100 -6.16 21.12 15.44
CA SER A 100 -6.24 20.78 14.02
C SER A 100 -5.16 19.77 13.60
N GLN A 101 -3.92 19.91 14.08
CA GLN A 101 -2.86 18.92 13.80
C GLN A 101 -3.16 17.56 14.45
N ARG A 102 -3.75 17.55 15.65
CA ARG A 102 -4.18 16.30 16.30
C ARG A 102 -5.29 15.62 15.51
N ARG A 103 -6.33 16.37 15.08
CA ARG A 103 -7.39 15.87 14.21
C ARG A 103 -6.83 15.30 12.91
N TYR A 104 -5.92 16.03 12.26
CA TYR A 104 -5.20 15.57 11.07
C TYR A 104 -4.52 14.22 11.30
N ASN A 105 -3.75 14.06 12.40
CA ASN A 105 -3.07 12.79 12.68
C ASN A 105 -4.04 11.63 12.97
N ILE A 106 -5.14 11.91 13.69
CA ILE A 106 -6.20 10.91 13.96
C ILE A 106 -6.81 10.44 12.64
N SER A 107 -7.18 11.39 11.79
CA SER A 107 -7.77 11.14 10.48
C SER A 107 -6.82 10.41 9.53
N LEU A 108 -5.53 10.76 9.54
CA LEU A 108 -4.49 10.06 8.81
C LEU A 108 -4.38 8.60 9.29
N ARG A 109 -4.38 8.37 10.61
CA ARG A 109 -4.33 7.02 11.20
C ARG A 109 -5.55 6.19 10.79
N LYS A 110 -6.76 6.74 10.89
CA LYS A 110 -8.01 6.09 10.43
C LYS A 110 -7.93 5.69 8.96
N THR A 111 -7.37 6.57 8.14
CA THR A 111 -7.22 6.34 6.70
C THR A 111 -6.22 5.21 6.42
N ARG A 112 -5.09 5.13 7.13
CA ARG A 112 -4.12 4.02 7.02
C ARG A 112 -4.69 2.66 7.41
N VAL A 113 -5.59 2.61 8.40
CA VAL A 113 -6.28 1.36 8.78
C VAL A 113 -7.01 0.73 7.59
N ILE A 114 -7.52 1.52 6.65
CA ILE A 114 -8.20 1.02 5.45
C ILE A 114 -7.24 0.16 4.62
N ILE A 115 -6.08 0.70 4.24
CA ILE A 115 -5.14 -0.02 3.38
C ILE A 115 -4.48 -1.20 4.11
N GLU A 116 -4.22 -1.08 5.41
CA GLU A 116 -3.75 -2.22 6.22
C GLU A 116 -4.78 -3.37 6.20
N GLN A 117 -6.07 -3.06 6.33
CA GLN A 117 -7.13 -4.06 6.23
C GLN A 117 -7.28 -4.63 4.81
N VAL A 118 -7.02 -3.83 3.77
CA VAL A 118 -6.99 -4.30 2.39
C VAL A 118 -5.85 -5.29 2.19
N PHE A 119 -4.65 -5.00 2.68
CA PHE A 119 -3.53 -5.94 2.64
C PHE A 119 -3.85 -7.25 3.36
N ARG A 120 -4.46 -7.19 4.55
CA ARG A 120 -4.88 -8.40 5.27
C ARG A 120 -5.87 -9.23 4.47
N ARG A 121 -6.91 -8.61 3.90
CA ARG A 121 -7.92 -9.30 3.07
C ARG A 121 -7.30 -9.89 1.81
N TRP A 122 -6.43 -9.14 1.15
CA TRP A 122 -5.75 -9.54 -0.07
C TRP A 122 -4.84 -10.76 0.16
N LYS A 123 -4.00 -10.72 1.19
CA LYS A 123 -3.14 -11.85 1.58
C LYS A 123 -3.93 -13.08 2.02
N ARG A 124 -5.06 -12.88 2.71
CA ARG A 124 -5.94 -13.99 3.09
C ARG A 124 -6.62 -14.63 1.89
N ARG A 125 -7.05 -13.82 0.90
CA ARG A 125 -7.73 -14.31 -0.30
C ARG A 125 -6.77 -15.09 -1.21
N PHE A 126 -5.56 -14.58 -1.40
CA PHE A 126 -4.53 -15.23 -2.18
C PHE A 126 -3.48 -15.80 -1.24
N TYR A 127 -3.70 -17.05 -0.77
CA TYR A 127 -2.85 -17.69 0.25
C TYR A 127 -1.35 -17.67 -0.10
N LEU A 128 -1.02 -17.70 -1.40
CA LEU A 128 0.35 -17.55 -1.89
C LEU A 128 1.03 -16.24 -1.42
N LEU A 129 0.29 -15.14 -1.23
CA LEU A 129 0.79 -13.86 -0.73
C LEU A 129 0.96 -13.82 0.79
N HIS A 130 0.39 -14.80 1.50
CA HIS A 130 0.52 -14.94 2.94
C HIS A 130 1.73 -15.81 3.32
N GLY A 131 2.00 -16.85 2.53
CA GLY A 131 3.15 -17.74 2.71
C GLY A 131 4.43 -17.25 2.03
N GLU A 132 5.46 -18.08 2.10
CA GLU A 132 6.70 -17.92 1.33
C GLU A 132 6.49 -18.35 -0.12
N ILE A 133 6.74 -17.44 -1.06
CA ILE A 133 6.66 -17.75 -2.50
C ILE A 133 7.99 -18.33 -2.98
N ARG A 134 7.98 -19.61 -3.37
CA ARG A 134 9.14 -20.36 -3.86
C ARG A 134 9.39 -20.16 -5.35
N MET A 135 9.67 -18.91 -5.73
CA MET A 135 9.97 -18.51 -7.10
C MET A 135 11.02 -17.40 -7.13
N THR A 136 11.58 -17.14 -8.30
CA THR A 136 12.46 -15.97 -8.54
C THR A 136 11.72 -14.66 -8.25
N PRO A 137 12.40 -13.62 -7.72
CA PRO A 137 11.77 -12.34 -7.42
C PRO A 137 10.94 -11.76 -8.58
N GLU A 138 11.43 -11.89 -9.82
CA GLU A 138 10.78 -11.36 -11.03
C GLU A 138 9.41 -12.01 -11.28
N ARG A 139 9.34 -13.33 -11.14
CA ARG A 139 8.08 -14.09 -11.25
C ARG A 139 7.13 -13.74 -10.11
N THR A 140 7.65 -13.58 -8.90
CA THR A 140 6.85 -13.16 -7.75
C THR A 140 6.24 -11.77 -7.95
N CYS A 141 7.00 -10.80 -8.49
CA CYS A 141 6.48 -9.47 -8.85
C CYS A 141 5.24 -9.57 -9.76
N THR A 142 5.31 -10.43 -10.78
CA THR A 142 4.21 -10.64 -11.73
C THR A 142 2.99 -11.27 -11.06
N LEU A 143 3.19 -12.27 -10.19
CA LEU A 143 2.10 -12.89 -9.41
C LEU A 143 1.41 -11.88 -8.50
N ILE A 144 2.19 -11.04 -7.80
CA ILE A 144 1.65 -9.99 -6.94
C ILE A 144 0.78 -9.03 -7.77
N ALA A 145 1.27 -8.56 -8.92
CA ALA A 145 0.49 -7.68 -9.79
C ALA A 145 -0.81 -8.36 -10.30
N ALA A 146 -0.73 -9.62 -10.73
CA ALA A 146 -1.91 -10.38 -11.15
C ALA A 146 -2.94 -10.53 -10.02
N CYS A 147 -2.51 -10.84 -8.80
CA CYS A 147 -3.39 -10.94 -7.64
C CYS A 147 -4.07 -9.60 -7.31
N ALA A 148 -3.40 -8.47 -7.53
CA ALA A 148 -4.00 -7.15 -7.33
C ALA A 148 -5.11 -6.86 -8.36
N VAL A 149 -4.89 -7.23 -9.63
CA VAL A 149 -5.92 -7.12 -10.68
C VAL A 149 -7.13 -8.00 -10.33
N LEU A 150 -6.90 -9.26 -9.96
CA LEU A 150 -7.96 -10.18 -9.55
C LEU A 150 -8.70 -9.73 -8.29
N HIS A 151 -8.01 -9.04 -7.37
CA HIS A 151 -8.66 -8.41 -6.22
C HIS A 151 -9.67 -7.35 -6.64
N ASN A 152 -9.28 -6.49 -7.60
CA ASN A 152 -10.12 -5.41 -8.09
C ASN A 152 -11.37 -5.87 -8.84
N LEU A 153 -11.34 -7.06 -9.48
CA LEU A 153 -12.50 -7.65 -10.15
C LEU A 153 -13.63 -8.06 -9.19
N GLN A 154 -13.42 -8.03 -7.87
CA GLN A 154 -14.52 -8.24 -6.90
C GLN A 154 -15.39 -7.00 -6.70
N TYR A 155 -14.94 -5.85 -7.21
CA TYR A 155 -15.59 -4.55 -7.02
C TYR A 155 -16.27 -4.04 -8.31
N SER A 156 -16.38 -4.90 -9.33
CA SER A 156 -17.15 -4.66 -10.57
C SER A 156 -18.63 -4.91 -10.36
#